data_AF-A0A956HDE5-F1
#
_entry.id   AF-A0A956HDE5-F1
#
_cell.length_a   1.000
_cell.length_b   1.000
_cell.length_c   1.000
_cell.angle_alpha   90.00
_cell.angle_beta   90.00
_cell.angle_gamma   90.00
#
_symmetry.space_group_name_H-M   'P 1'
#
loop_
_entity.id
_entity.type
_entity.pdbx_description
1 polymer ?
#
loop_
_entity_poly.entity_id
_entity_poly.type
_entity_poly.pdbx_seq_one_letter_code
_entity_poly.pdbx_strand_id
1 'polypeptide(L)'
;MELGLACSACGQLNPLRATGCQRCNASLIPRRAPGVSNAAPLQPPSVAPVIPSPPRVAAPLLQPPPAAAPRPAISGKGGGAAKTMFFGALQQEAVVPRLVVIKGEGGDGLTYHLSATNHTVGRRTGDIKFQEDPFLDPEHARFTVQGGRLFVKDLGTANGVFVRIKSPVALEDGDCFLAGEQLLKLDSRQLPDGAPSANGTYAYSSPRPDGRFRVIQLLAGGGEGRIVSAQGGSLTMGREGNVLNFPDDRFISGRHARLDAASDSHHVYLTDTGSRNGTFVRIKGAQELYHGDYLFVGQQLLRVEIS
;
A
#
# COMPACT_ATOMS: atom_id res chain seq x y z
N MET A 1 -65.97 -6.89 20.33
CA MET A 1 -64.94 -5.93 19.89
C MET A 1 -65.40 -5.33 18.58
N GLU A 2 -65.80 -4.06 18.59
CA GLU A 2 -66.15 -3.36 17.34
C GLU A 2 -64.87 -3.00 16.59
N LEU A 3 -64.73 -3.50 15.36
CA LEU A 3 -63.61 -3.21 14.48
C LEU A 3 -63.83 -1.83 13.82
N GLY A 4 -62.84 -0.94 13.86
CA GLY A 4 -62.93 0.40 13.29
C GLY A 4 -61.57 0.96 12.84
N LEU A 5 -61.60 2.02 12.03
CA LEU A 5 -60.42 2.73 11.54
C LEU A 5 -59.97 3.76 12.58
N ALA A 6 -58.75 3.61 13.07
CA ALA A 6 -58.13 4.60 13.96
C ALA A 6 -57.66 5.82 13.15
N CYS A 7 -58.04 7.02 13.59
CA CYS A 7 -57.56 8.25 13.01
C CYS A 7 -56.08 8.49 13.37
N SER A 8 -55.23 8.68 12.36
CA SER A 8 -53.80 8.97 12.56
C SER A 8 -53.52 10.33 13.21
N ALA A 9 -54.48 11.27 13.15
CA ALA A 9 -54.32 12.61 13.69
C ALA A 9 -54.76 12.74 15.16
N CYS A 10 -55.81 12.03 15.59
CA CYS A 10 -56.38 12.20 16.94
C CYS A 10 -56.67 10.88 17.68
N GLY A 11 -56.38 9.72 17.08
CA GLY A 11 -56.55 8.40 17.69
C GLY A 11 -57.99 7.90 17.81
N GLN A 12 -58.99 8.69 17.40
CA GLN A 12 -60.40 8.28 17.47
C GLN A 12 -60.67 7.06 16.58
N LEU A 13 -61.39 6.06 17.10
CA LEU A 13 -61.91 4.95 16.31
C LEU A 13 -63.15 5.40 15.51
N ASN A 14 -63.16 5.13 14.21
CA ASN A 14 -64.25 5.48 13.29
C ASN A 14 -64.79 4.21 12.61
N PRO A 15 -66.04 4.22 12.12
CA PRO A 15 -66.58 3.11 11.34
C PRO A 15 -65.72 2.78 10.11
N LEU A 16 -65.63 1.51 9.71
CA LEU A 16 -64.79 1.07 8.58
C LEU A 16 -65.11 1.73 7.23
N ARG A 17 -66.29 2.33 7.07
CA ARG A 17 -66.72 3.05 5.86
C ARG A 17 -66.58 4.57 5.94
N ALA A 18 -66.05 5.10 7.05
CA ALA A 18 -65.88 6.54 7.21
C ALA A 18 -64.74 7.07 6.32
N THR A 19 -65.04 8.07 5.49
CA THR A 19 -64.05 8.73 4.62
C THR A 19 -63.26 9.82 5.35
N GLY A 20 -63.81 10.33 6.45
CA GLY A 20 -63.18 11.30 7.34
C GLY A 20 -63.46 11.00 8.81
N CYS A 21 -62.59 11.49 9.69
CA CYS A 21 -62.72 11.29 11.13
C CYS A 21 -63.89 12.10 11.68
N GLN A 22 -64.78 11.45 12.41
CA GLN A 22 -65.97 12.10 12.98
C GLN A 22 -65.65 13.15 14.06
N ARG A 23 -64.42 13.17 14.57
CA ARG A 23 -63.98 14.10 15.63
C ARG A 23 -63.22 15.31 15.11
N CYS A 24 -62.24 15.10 14.24
CA CYS A 24 -61.35 16.18 13.75
C CYS A 24 -61.46 16.42 12.24
N ASN A 25 -62.36 15.70 11.56
CA ASN A 25 -62.60 15.77 10.11
C ASN A 25 -61.40 15.42 9.21
N ALA A 26 -60.33 14.85 9.77
CA ALA A 26 -59.17 14.40 9.01
C ALA A 26 -59.50 13.20 8.10
N SER A 27 -58.99 13.18 6.87
CA SER A 27 -59.23 12.10 5.90
C SER A 27 -58.70 10.75 6.41
N LEU A 28 -59.54 9.73 6.39
CA LEU A 28 -59.18 8.35 6.80
C LEU A 28 -58.83 7.44 5.62
N ILE A 29 -58.98 7.94 4.39
CA ILE A 29 -58.62 7.21 3.18
C ILE A 29 -57.11 7.35 2.93
N PRO A 30 -56.35 6.26 2.75
CA PRO A 30 -54.97 6.33 2.33
C PRO A 30 -54.90 6.92 0.91
N ARG A 31 -54.22 8.06 0.75
CA ARG A 31 -53.96 8.64 -0.58
C ARG A 31 -53.11 7.66 -1.38
N ARG A 32 -53.61 7.26 -2.55
CA ARG A 32 -52.79 6.64 -3.59
C ARG A 32 -51.67 7.63 -3.95
N ALA A 33 -50.42 7.18 -3.93
CA ALA A 33 -49.31 7.98 -4.45
C ALA A 33 -49.65 8.43 -5.89
N PRO A 34 -49.29 9.66 -6.29
CA PRO A 34 -49.61 10.16 -7.62
C PRO A 34 -49.00 9.23 -8.68
N GLY A 35 -49.87 8.78 -9.59
CA GLY A 35 -49.51 7.94 -10.73
C GLY A 35 -48.65 8.70 -11.73
N VAL A 36 -47.71 7.96 -12.30
CA VAL A 36 -46.80 8.38 -13.37
C VAL A 36 -47.62 8.80 -14.60
N SER A 37 -47.52 10.06 -15.00
CA SER A 37 -48.04 10.55 -16.27
C SER A 37 -47.10 10.13 -17.40
N ASN A 38 -47.67 9.59 -18.48
CA ASN A 38 -47.00 9.23 -19.73
C ASN A 38 -46.11 10.37 -20.25
N ALA A 39 -44.80 10.22 -20.12
CA ALA A 39 -43.80 10.90 -20.92
C ALA A 39 -43.27 9.91 -21.96
N ALA A 40 -42.98 10.42 -23.15
CA ALA A 40 -42.36 9.72 -24.28
C ALA A 40 -41.23 8.76 -23.84
N PRO A 41 -40.93 7.67 -24.58
CA PRO A 41 -39.90 6.72 -24.17
C PRO A 41 -38.57 7.47 -24.01
N LEU A 42 -38.25 7.77 -22.76
CA LEU A 42 -36.92 8.19 -22.35
C LEU A 42 -36.03 7.01 -22.68
N GLN A 43 -35.03 7.26 -23.53
CA GLN A 43 -33.92 6.35 -23.73
C GLN A 43 -33.48 5.81 -22.36
N PRO A 44 -33.16 4.52 -22.25
CA PRO A 44 -32.59 3.98 -21.02
C PRO A 44 -31.45 4.92 -20.60
N PRO A 45 -31.28 5.22 -19.29
CA PRO A 45 -30.13 5.98 -18.86
C PRO A 45 -28.92 5.33 -19.51
N SER A 46 -28.19 6.11 -20.30
CA SER A 46 -26.90 5.69 -20.84
C SER A 46 -26.19 5.07 -19.66
N VAL A 47 -25.94 3.76 -19.74
CA VAL A 47 -25.10 3.05 -18.80
C VAL A 47 -23.87 3.94 -18.72
N ALA A 48 -23.72 4.66 -17.59
CA ALA A 48 -22.50 5.39 -17.34
C ALA A 48 -21.41 4.39 -17.67
N PRO A 49 -20.47 4.71 -18.59
CA PRO A 49 -19.49 3.74 -19.03
C PRO A 49 -18.97 3.11 -17.76
N VAL A 50 -19.11 1.78 -17.66
CA VAL A 50 -18.45 1.01 -16.63
C VAL A 50 -17.01 1.48 -16.75
N ILE A 51 -16.58 2.36 -15.85
CA ILE A 51 -15.19 2.72 -15.75
C ILE A 51 -14.57 1.35 -15.54
N PRO A 52 -13.78 0.83 -16.50
CA PRO A 52 -13.18 -0.47 -16.31
C PRO A 52 -12.50 -0.38 -14.96
N SER A 53 -12.85 -1.28 -14.05
CA SER A 53 -12.08 -1.47 -12.83
C SER A 53 -10.61 -1.39 -13.26
N PRO A 54 -9.78 -0.55 -12.62
CA PRO A 54 -8.36 -0.54 -12.97
C PRO A 54 -7.92 -2.00 -12.98
N PRO A 55 -7.09 -2.41 -13.96
CA PRO A 55 -6.64 -3.80 -14.02
C PRO A 55 -6.23 -4.22 -12.62
N ARG A 56 -6.61 -5.43 -12.21
CA ARG A 56 -6.08 -6.00 -10.96
C ARG A 56 -4.57 -6.00 -11.13
N VAL A 57 -3.93 -5.01 -10.53
CA VAL A 57 -2.52 -4.78 -10.70
C VAL A 57 -1.86 -5.57 -9.61
N ALA A 58 -1.62 -6.82 -10.00
CA ALA A 58 -0.61 -7.61 -9.35
C ALA A 58 0.70 -6.84 -9.45
N ALA A 59 1.36 -6.62 -8.32
CA ALA A 59 2.79 -6.39 -8.34
C ALA A 59 3.43 -7.52 -9.17
N PRO A 60 4.49 -7.25 -9.96
CA PRO A 60 5.12 -8.29 -10.77
C PRO A 60 5.42 -9.50 -9.91
N LEU A 61 5.22 -10.65 -10.53
CA LEU A 61 5.38 -11.96 -9.95
C LEU A 61 6.75 -12.12 -9.25
N LEU A 62 6.83 -11.81 -7.96
CA LEU A 62 8.03 -12.01 -7.16
C LEU A 62 8.23 -13.53 -7.00
N GLN A 63 9.18 -14.08 -7.76
CA GLN A 63 9.80 -15.37 -7.52
C GLN A 63 11.25 -15.14 -7.04
N PRO A 64 11.81 -16.05 -6.23
CA PRO A 64 13.05 -15.78 -5.52
C PRO A 64 14.26 -15.86 -6.46
N PRO A 65 15.35 -15.13 -6.16
CA PRO A 65 16.65 -15.44 -6.73
C PRO A 65 17.15 -16.82 -6.24
N PRO A 66 17.98 -17.54 -7.02
CA PRO A 66 18.59 -18.78 -6.57
C PRO A 66 19.46 -18.54 -5.32
N ALA A 67 19.42 -19.48 -4.38
CA ALA A 67 20.27 -19.46 -3.20
C ALA A 67 21.75 -19.38 -3.60
N ALA A 68 22.49 -18.45 -3.00
CA ALA A 68 23.92 -18.33 -3.21
C ALA A 68 24.62 -19.66 -2.84
N ALA A 69 25.26 -20.28 -3.83
CA ALA A 69 26.07 -21.47 -3.62
C ALA A 69 27.26 -21.16 -2.68
N PRO A 70 27.66 -22.10 -1.80
CA PRO A 70 28.83 -21.90 -0.96
C PRO A 70 30.08 -21.86 -1.84
N ARG A 71 30.92 -20.83 -1.64
CA ARG A 71 32.24 -20.71 -2.29
C ARG A 71 33.13 -21.89 -1.85
N PRO A 72 33.91 -22.50 -2.76
CA PRO A 72 34.90 -23.49 -2.34
C PRO A 72 36.02 -22.82 -1.54
N ALA A 73 36.34 -23.40 -0.38
CA ALA A 73 37.46 -23.01 0.46
C ALA A 73 38.79 -23.40 -0.23
N ILE A 74 39.61 -22.42 -0.58
CA ILE A 74 40.97 -22.65 -1.07
C ILE A 74 41.89 -22.73 0.15
N SER A 75 42.38 -23.93 0.43
CA SER A 75 43.41 -24.23 1.42
C SER A 75 44.77 -23.70 0.95
N GLY A 76 45.37 -22.81 1.71
CA GLY A 76 46.71 -22.29 1.46
C GLY A 76 47.82 -23.20 1.99
N LYS A 77 48.82 -23.45 1.15
CA LYS A 77 50.19 -23.79 1.56
C LYS A 77 51.15 -22.91 0.78
N GLY A 78 52.16 -22.40 1.49
CA GLY A 78 52.94 -21.23 1.11
C GLY A 78 54.15 -21.46 0.21
N GLY A 79 54.87 -20.37 -0.05
CA GLY A 79 56.25 -20.39 -0.51
C GLY A 79 56.59 -19.25 -1.48
N GLY A 80 57.56 -18.41 -1.10
CA GLY A 80 58.46 -17.74 -2.06
C GLY A 80 58.29 -16.23 -2.21
N ALA A 81 59.24 -15.49 -1.65
CA ALA A 81 59.40 -14.05 -1.83
C ALA A 81 59.91 -13.70 -3.24
N ALA A 82 59.33 -12.68 -3.86
CA ALA A 82 60.01 -11.83 -4.84
C ALA A 82 59.36 -10.45 -4.84
N LYS A 83 60.17 -9.43 -4.54
CA LYS A 83 59.81 -8.02 -4.60
C LYS A 83 59.73 -7.60 -6.07
N THR A 84 58.56 -7.14 -6.51
CA THR A 84 58.43 -6.35 -7.74
C THR A 84 57.58 -5.14 -7.43
N MET A 85 58.22 -3.96 -7.45
CA MET A 85 57.57 -2.67 -7.30
C MET A 85 56.76 -2.38 -8.57
N PHE A 86 55.45 -2.59 -8.53
CA PHE A 86 54.53 -2.08 -9.54
C PHE A 86 53.89 -0.81 -9.00
N PHE A 87 54.45 0.35 -9.37
CA PHE A 87 53.75 1.63 -9.32
C PHE A 87 52.77 1.66 -10.51
N GLY A 88 51.71 0.84 -10.42
CA GLY A 88 50.52 1.03 -11.23
C GLY A 88 49.67 2.06 -10.52
N ALA A 89 49.59 3.28 -11.07
CA ALA A 89 48.50 4.18 -10.73
C ALA A 89 47.20 3.39 -10.98
N LEU A 90 46.54 2.96 -9.91
CA LEU A 90 45.19 2.43 -9.93
C LEU A 90 44.31 3.58 -10.42
N GLN A 91 44.19 3.69 -11.74
CA GLN A 91 43.04 4.29 -12.37
C GLN A 91 41.89 3.39 -11.93
N GLN A 92 41.27 3.71 -10.79
CA GLN A 92 40.00 3.13 -10.40
C GLN A 92 39.08 3.40 -11.57
N GLU A 93 38.83 2.38 -12.39
CA GLU A 93 37.78 2.44 -13.40
C GLU A 93 36.53 2.91 -12.66
N ALA A 94 35.94 4.01 -13.17
CA ALA A 94 34.76 4.57 -12.55
C ALA A 94 33.67 3.50 -12.56
N VAL A 95 33.36 2.94 -11.39
CA VAL A 95 32.32 1.93 -11.24
C VAL A 95 31.00 2.56 -11.66
N VAL A 96 30.46 2.13 -12.81
CA VAL A 96 29.19 2.64 -13.35
C VAL A 96 28.05 1.79 -12.80
N PRO A 97 27.17 2.35 -11.95
CA PRO A 97 26.02 1.62 -11.43
C PRO A 97 25.07 1.20 -12.56
N ARG A 98 24.35 0.11 -12.35
CA ARG A 98 23.36 -0.42 -13.29
C ARG A 98 22.05 -0.67 -12.56
N LEU A 99 20.94 -0.43 -13.27
CA LEU A 99 19.60 -0.82 -12.86
C LEU A 99 19.16 -1.99 -13.72
N VAL A 100 18.95 -3.14 -13.10
CA VAL A 100 18.47 -4.36 -13.75
C VAL A 100 16.98 -4.50 -13.47
N VAL A 101 16.15 -4.51 -14.51
CA VAL A 101 14.72 -4.79 -14.37
C VAL A 101 14.54 -6.26 -14.05
N ILE A 102 13.76 -6.61 -13.04
CA ILE A 102 13.49 -8.01 -12.67
C ILE A 102 12.13 -8.41 -13.22
N LYS A 103 12.08 -9.41 -14.11
CA LYS A 103 10.84 -9.94 -14.67
C LYS A 103 10.36 -11.15 -13.87
N GLY A 104 9.04 -11.31 -13.76
CA GLY A 104 8.43 -12.38 -12.96
C GLY A 104 8.63 -13.81 -13.49
N GLU A 105 9.13 -13.98 -14.71
CA GLU A 105 9.40 -15.29 -15.34
C GLU A 105 10.84 -15.80 -15.09
N GLY A 106 11.53 -15.28 -14.08
CA GLY A 106 12.83 -15.82 -13.63
C GLY A 106 14.04 -15.36 -14.44
N GLY A 107 13.89 -14.27 -15.20
CA GLY A 107 14.97 -13.64 -15.96
C GLY A 107 15.19 -12.20 -15.54
N ASP A 108 16.46 -11.79 -15.56
CA ASP A 108 16.81 -10.38 -15.63
C ASP A 108 16.26 -9.81 -16.95
N GLY A 109 15.60 -8.68 -16.85
CA GLY A 109 15.04 -7.92 -17.96
C GLY A 109 16.09 -6.98 -18.56
N LEU A 110 15.65 -5.77 -18.91
CA LEU A 110 16.55 -4.75 -19.43
C LEU A 110 17.50 -4.26 -18.34
N THR A 111 18.76 -4.03 -18.71
CA THR A 111 19.77 -3.43 -17.86
C THR A 111 20.07 -2.02 -18.35
N TYR A 112 19.96 -1.03 -17.46
CA TYR A 112 20.25 0.37 -17.75
C TYR A 112 21.54 0.78 -17.05
N HIS A 113 22.51 1.26 -17.83
CA HIS A 113 23.79 1.77 -17.32
C HIS A 113 23.64 3.24 -16.91
N LEU A 114 23.99 3.56 -15.67
CA LEU A 114 23.91 4.91 -15.12
C LEU A 114 25.21 5.68 -15.34
N SER A 115 25.55 5.93 -16.62
CA SER A 115 26.84 6.53 -17.02
C SER A 115 26.93 8.04 -16.80
N ALA A 116 25.82 8.71 -16.52
CA ALA A 116 25.76 10.15 -16.25
C ALA A 116 25.48 10.43 -14.76
N THR A 117 25.67 11.68 -14.35
CA THR A 117 25.42 12.09 -12.96
C THR A 117 23.95 11.95 -12.56
N ASN A 118 23.02 12.19 -13.48
CA ASN A 118 21.59 12.13 -13.21
C ASN A 118 20.90 11.28 -14.28
N HIS A 119 19.98 10.42 -13.83
CA HIS A 119 19.10 9.63 -14.67
C HIS A 119 17.68 9.70 -14.14
N THR A 120 16.73 10.05 -14.98
CA THR A 120 15.32 10.12 -14.62
C THR A 120 14.58 8.90 -15.16
N VAL A 121 13.88 8.20 -14.28
CA VAL A 121 12.95 7.12 -14.63
C VAL A 121 11.53 7.68 -14.63
N GLY A 122 10.75 7.35 -15.65
CA GLY A 122 9.36 7.77 -15.74
C GLY A 122 8.57 7.03 -16.81
N ARG A 123 7.30 7.37 -16.95
CA ARG A 123 6.42 6.77 -17.96
C ARG A 123 6.64 7.34 -19.36
N ARG A 124 6.76 8.67 -19.46
CA ARG A 124 6.78 9.39 -20.76
C ARG A 124 8.07 10.15 -20.99
N THR A 125 8.65 10.71 -19.93
CA THR A 125 9.83 11.56 -19.95
C THR A 125 10.95 10.94 -19.10
N GLY A 126 12.16 11.49 -19.22
CA GLY A 126 13.37 10.92 -18.60
C GLY A 126 14.19 10.02 -19.53
N ASP A 127 15.29 9.52 -18.99
CA ASP A 127 16.29 8.69 -19.67
C ASP A 127 15.84 7.23 -19.78
N ILE A 128 15.13 6.74 -18.76
CA ILE A 128 14.61 5.38 -18.68
C ILE A 128 13.08 5.47 -18.69
N LYS A 129 12.45 4.85 -19.70
CA LYS A 129 11.01 4.97 -19.94
C LYS A 129 10.32 3.62 -19.88
N PHE A 130 9.30 3.52 -19.05
CA PHE A 130 8.39 2.37 -19.01
C PHE A 130 7.00 2.83 -19.45
N GLN A 131 6.80 2.92 -20.77
CA GLN A 131 5.61 3.54 -21.38
C GLN A 131 4.30 2.79 -21.06
N GLU A 132 4.41 1.47 -20.88
CA GLU A 132 3.28 0.56 -20.64
C GLU A 132 2.86 0.50 -19.17
N ASP A 133 3.60 1.13 -18.24
CA ASP A 133 3.30 1.09 -16.82
C ASP A 133 2.41 2.29 -16.42
N PRO A 134 1.11 2.09 -16.17
CA PRO A 134 0.21 3.19 -15.84
C PRO A 134 0.40 3.73 -14.42
N PHE A 135 1.19 3.06 -13.56
CA PHE A 135 1.48 3.47 -12.19
C PHE A 135 2.67 4.42 -12.09
N LEU A 136 3.30 4.71 -13.22
CA LEU A 136 4.35 5.70 -13.31
C LEU A 136 3.79 7.05 -13.78
N ASP A 137 4.13 8.08 -13.02
CA ASP A 137 4.07 9.47 -13.48
C ASP A 137 5.02 9.72 -14.67
N PRO A 138 4.80 10.79 -15.47
CA PRO A 138 5.65 11.10 -16.62
C PRO A 138 7.14 11.15 -16.28
N GLU A 139 7.51 11.86 -15.20
CA GLU A 139 8.79 11.79 -14.49
C GLU A 139 8.52 11.28 -13.09
N HIS A 140 9.13 10.16 -12.70
CA HIS A 140 8.77 9.48 -11.46
C HIS A 140 9.88 9.57 -10.41
N ALA A 141 11.05 9.08 -10.74
CA ALA A 141 12.18 8.99 -9.83
C ALA A 141 13.44 9.51 -10.50
N ARG A 142 14.30 10.17 -9.73
CA ARG A 142 15.63 10.58 -10.16
C ARG A 142 16.69 9.77 -9.43
N PHE A 143 17.56 9.15 -10.22
CA PHE A 143 18.76 8.49 -9.77
C PHE A 143 19.93 9.45 -9.96
N THR A 144 20.77 9.58 -8.93
CA THR A 144 21.92 10.49 -8.94
C THR A 144 23.16 9.73 -8.52
N VAL A 145 24.18 9.74 -9.38
CA VAL A 145 25.50 9.13 -9.13
C VAL A 145 26.45 10.25 -8.72
N GLN A 146 26.86 10.27 -7.46
CA GLN A 146 27.77 11.29 -6.90
C GLN A 146 28.82 10.64 -6.01
N GLY A 147 30.10 10.88 -6.30
CA GLY A 147 31.21 10.35 -5.50
C GLY A 147 31.21 8.81 -5.40
N GLY A 148 30.82 8.11 -6.46
CA GLY A 148 30.71 6.65 -6.49
C GLY A 148 29.51 6.07 -5.74
N ARG A 149 28.63 6.92 -5.20
CA ARG A 149 27.41 6.52 -4.49
C ARG A 149 26.19 6.75 -5.37
N LEU A 150 25.22 5.85 -5.27
CA LEU A 150 23.95 5.93 -5.99
C LEU A 150 22.85 6.38 -5.04
N PHE A 151 22.11 7.40 -5.42
CA PHE A 151 20.93 7.87 -4.68
C PHE A 151 19.70 7.77 -5.56
N VAL A 152 18.55 7.49 -4.97
CA VAL A 152 17.23 7.62 -5.59
C VAL A 152 16.41 8.65 -4.84
N LYS A 153 15.67 9.47 -5.58
CA LYS A 153 14.72 10.43 -5.02
C LYS A 153 13.40 10.33 -5.80
N ASP A 154 12.31 10.18 -5.08
CA ASP A 154 10.96 10.33 -5.62
C ASP A 154 10.71 11.81 -5.98
N LEU A 155 10.11 12.07 -7.14
CA LEU A 155 9.86 13.42 -7.64
C LEU A 155 8.51 14.01 -7.16
N GLY A 156 7.99 13.51 -6.04
CA GLY A 156 6.68 13.92 -5.49
C GLY A 156 5.53 13.24 -6.21
N THR A 157 5.70 11.96 -6.54
CA THR A 157 4.77 11.23 -7.39
C THR A 157 3.59 10.68 -6.62
N ALA A 158 2.51 10.34 -7.33
CA ALA A 158 1.32 9.76 -6.71
C ALA A 158 1.64 8.44 -5.97
N ASN A 159 2.31 7.52 -6.67
CA ASN A 159 2.56 6.16 -6.16
C ASN A 159 3.86 6.03 -5.39
N GLY A 160 4.84 6.91 -5.61
CA GLY A 160 6.11 6.91 -4.89
C GLY A 160 7.04 5.75 -5.27
N VAL A 161 8.22 5.77 -4.64
CA VAL A 161 9.26 4.75 -4.78
C VAL A 161 9.34 3.94 -3.48
N PHE A 162 9.38 2.62 -3.60
CA PHE A 162 9.49 1.72 -2.44
C PHE A 162 10.81 0.95 -2.47
N VAL A 163 11.56 0.96 -1.37
CA VAL A 163 12.84 0.25 -1.26
C VAL A 163 12.69 -0.94 -0.31
N ARG A 164 13.27 -2.09 -0.69
CA ARG A 164 13.25 -3.31 0.13
C ARG A 164 14.02 -3.09 1.42
N ILE A 165 13.42 -3.44 2.55
CA ILE A 165 14.10 -3.35 3.84
C ILE A 165 15.06 -4.53 4.03
N LYS A 166 16.25 -4.24 4.60
CA LYS A 166 17.28 -5.24 4.93
C LYS A 166 17.40 -5.48 6.44
N SER A 167 16.84 -4.58 7.24
CA SER A 167 16.83 -4.58 8.69
C SER A 167 15.51 -3.95 9.16
N PRO A 168 15.14 -4.06 10.45
CA PRO A 168 14.01 -3.33 10.99
C PRO A 168 14.08 -1.83 10.69
N VAL A 169 12.96 -1.22 10.30
CA VAL A 169 12.85 0.20 9.96
C VAL A 169 11.80 0.85 10.84
N ALA A 170 12.13 2.01 11.42
CA ALA A 170 11.16 2.82 12.16
C ALA A 170 10.20 3.50 11.18
N LEU A 171 8.91 3.34 11.41
CA LEU A 171 7.83 4.02 10.69
C LEU A 171 7.22 5.11 11.55
N GLU A 172 6.75 6.15 10.87
CA GLU A 172 5.96 7.26 11.40
C GLU A 172 4.48 7.14 10.98
N ASP A 173 3.60 7.91 11.64
CA ASP A 173 2.19 7.96 11.25
C ASP A 173 2.04 8.35 9.76
N GLY A 174 1.22 7.59 9.03
CA GLY A 174 1.01 7.79 7.60
C GLY A 174 2.04 7.14 6.68
N ASP A 175 3.15 6.59 7.21
CA ASP A 175 4.12 5.89 6.38
C ASP A 175 3.49 4.66 5.71
N CYS A 176 3.87 4.46 4.45
CA CYS A 176 3.35 3.37 3.61
C CYS A 176 4.42 2.32 3.35
N PHE A 177 4.00 1.07 3.30
CA PHE A 177 4.85 -0.08 3.05
C PHE A 177 4.12 -1.16 2.25
N LEU A 178 4.88 -2.03 1.58
CA LEU A 178 4.39 -3.14 0.77
C LEU A 178 4.75 -4.47 1.42
N ALA A 179 3.79 -5.39 1.42
CA ALA A 179 3.98 -6.81 1.68
C ALA A 179 3.22 -7.58 0.60
N GLY A 180 3.91 -8.34 -0.25
CA GLY A 180 3.30 -8.96 -1.43
C GLY A 180 2.63 -7.92 -2.35
N GLU A 181 1.34 -8.08 -2.64
CA GLU A 181 0.54 -7.13 -3.44
C GLU A 181 -0.18 -6.07 -2.58
N GLN A 182 0.05 -6.08 -1.26
CA GLN A 182 -0.69 -5.23 -0.33
C GLN A 182 0.05 -3.93 -0.07
N LEU A 183 -0.59 -2.82 -0.42
CA LEU A 183 -0.20 -1.49 0.02
C LEU A 183 -0.85 -1.19 1.38
N LEU A 184 0.00 -0.99 2.37
CA LEU A 184 -0.39 -0.82 3.77
C LEU A 184 0.12 0.52 4.30
N LYS A 185 -0.66 1.15 5.16
CA LYS A 185 -0.36 2.43 5.81
C LYS A 185 -0.41 2.28 7.32
N LEU A 186 0.59 2.80 8.01
CA LEU A 186 0.59 2.90 9.46
C LEU A 186 -0.33 4.05 9.90
N ASP A 187 -1.20 3.78 10.87
CA ASP A 187 -1.98 4.80 11.58
C ASP A 187 -1.72 4.68 13.08
N SER A 188 -0.81 5.49 13.58
CA SER A 188 -0.42 5.54 15.01
C SER A 188 -1.08 6.70 15.76
N ARG A 189 -2.05 7.39 15.15
CA ARG A 189 -2.84 8.43 15.83
C ARG A 189 -3.57 7.86 17.04
N GLN A 190 -3.48 8.58 18.16
CA GLN A 190 -4.17 8.20 19.38
C GLN A 190 -5.68 8.24 19.16
N LEU A 191 -6.37 7.18 19.61
CA LEU A 191 -7.83 7.18 19.62
C LEU A 191 -8.31 8.17 20.69
N PRO A 192 -9.45 8.85 20.46
CA PRO A 192 -10.09 9.71 21.45
C PRO A 192 -10.29 8.98 22.77
N ASP A 193 -10.06 9.68 23.88
CA ASP A 193 -10.17 9.17 25.25
C ASP A 193 -11.60 8.83 25.69
N GLY A 194 -12.59 9.16 24.87
CA GLY A 194 -14.01 8.93 25.17
C GLY A 194 -14.59 9.96 26.15
N ALA A 195 -13.90 11.09 26.34
CA ALA A 195 -14.42 12.20 27.13
C ALA A 195 -15.78 12.68 26.61
N PRO A 196 -16.66 13.19 27.50
CA PRO A 196 -17.91 13.77 27.07
C PRO A 196 -17.65 14.99 26.18
N SER A 197 -18.59 15.28 25.30
CA SER A 197 -18.59 16.53 24.53
C SER A 197 -18.61 17.76 25.44
N ALA A 198 -18.39 18.95 24.88
CA ALA A 198 -18.44 20.22 25.60
C ALA A 198 -19.76 20.43 26.39
N ASN A 199 -20.85 19.80 25.96
CA ASN A 199 -22.16 19.86 26.61
C ASN A 199 -22.36 18.76 27.67
N GLY A 200 -21.30 18.05 28.08
CA GLY A 200 -21.36 16.96 29.05
C GLY A 200 -21.99 15.66 28.55
N THR A 201 -22.28 15.56 27.25
CA THR A 201 -22.92 14.36 26.67
C THR A 201 -21.87 13.42 26.11
N TYR A 202 -21.88 12.16 26.56
CA TYR A 202 -21.02 11.08 26.05
C TYR A 202 -21.50 10.57 24.70
N ALA A 203 -20.56 10.20 23.82
CA ALA A 203 -20.88 9.51 22.59
C ALA A 203 -21.35 8.07 22.90
N TYR A 204 -22.36 7.59 22.17
CA TYR A 204 -22.73 6.19 22.20
C TYR A 204 -21.69 5.36 21.41
N SER A 205 -20.80 4.65 22.11
CA SER A 205 -19.58 4.05 21.53
C SER A 205 -19.36 2.59 21.89
N SER A 206 -18.68 1.85 21.00
CA SER A 206 -18.19 0.49 21.24
C SER A 206 -16.94 0.46 22.15
N PRO A 207 -16.59 -0.70 22.73
CA PRO A 207 -15.33 -0.87 23.47
C PRO A 207 -14.10 -0.47 22.65
N ARG A 208 -13.14 0.17 23.30
CA ARG A 208 -11.89 0.63 22.67
C ARG A 208 -10.92 -0.54 22.50
N PRO A 209 -10.30 -0.71 21.31
CA PRO A 209 -9.20 -1.64 21.14
C PRO A 209 -8.01 -1.27 22.03
N ASP A 210 -7.28 -2.26 22.53
CA ASP A 210 -6.06 -2.08 23.34
C ASP A 210 -4.81 -1.74 22.50
N GLY A 211 -4.95 -1.72 21.17
CA GLY A 211 -3.88 -1.47 20.22
C GLY A 211 -3.30 -0.06 20.27
N ARG A 212 -1.97 0.04 20.28
CA ARG A 212 -1.20 1.29 20.19
C ARG A 212 -1.22 1.94 18.81
N PHE A 213 -1.51 1.18 17.77
CA PHE A 213 -1.59 1.64 16.39
C PHE A 213 -2.55 0.76 15.58
N ARG A 214 -2.84 1.18 14.34
CA ARG A 214 -3.63 0.47 13.35
C ARG A 214 -2.84 0.34 12.06
N VAL A 215 -3.18 -0.68 11.27
CA VAL A 215 -2.74 -0.80 9.87
C VAL A 215 -3.96 -0.67 8.97
N ILE A 216 -3.84 0.21 7.99
CA ILE A 216 -4.88 0.49 7.01
C ILE A 216 -4.43 -0.10 5.67
N GLN A 217 -5.27 -0.96 5.08
CA GLN A 217 -5.07 -1.43 3.70
C GLN A 217 -5.49 -0.33 2.72
N LEU A 218 -4.63 0.02 1.78
CA LEU A 218 -4.94 0.95 0.70
C LEU A 218 -5.32 0.16 -0.55
N LEU A 219 -6.55 0.40 -1.05
CA LEU A 219 -7.11 -0.31 -2.19
C LEU A 219 -6.77 0.40 -3.50
N ALA A 220 -6.78 -0.38 -4.59
CA ALA A 220 -6.71 0.18 -5.94
C ALA A 220 -7.83 1.22 -6.14
N GLY A 221 -7.48 2.39 -6.68
CA GLY A 221 -8.39 3.53 -6.81
C GLY A 221 -8.38 4.50 -5.61
N GLY A 222 -7.58 4.24 -4.57
CA GLY A 222 -7.28 5.21 -3.49
C GLY A 222 -8.17 5.12 -2.25
N GLY A 223 -9.07 4.14 -2.17
CA GLY A 223 -9.91 3.91 -0.99
C GLY A 223 -9.17 3.19 0.15
N GLU A 224 -9.69 3.33 1.36
CA GLU A 224 -9.25 2.52 2.50
C GLU A 224 -10.06 1.21 2.55
N GLY A 225 -9.35 0.10 2.74
CA GLY A 225 -9.91 -1.23 2.90
C GLY A 225 -9.99 -1.62 4.37
N ARG A 226 -9.44 -2.79 4.70
CA ARG A 226 -9.41 -3.27 6.08
C ARG A 226 -8.56 -2.36 6.97
N ILE A 227 -9.09 -2.06 8.15
CA ILE A 227 -8.37 -1.37 9.23
C ILE A 227 -8.28 -2.33 10.40
N VAL A 228 -7.07 -2.68 10.80
CA VAL A 228 -6.83 -3.65 11.88
C VAL A 228 -5.99 -3.00 12.97
N SER A 229 -6.47 -3.07 14.20
CA SER A 229 -5.73 -2.59 15.37
C SER A 229 -4.67 -3.60 15.79
N ALA A 230 -3.54 -3.11 16.27
CA ALA A 230 -2.53 -3.94 16.93
C ALA A 230 -3.11 -4.64 18.17
N GLN A 231 -2.53 -5.76 18.55
CA GLN A 231 -2.79 -6.41 19.84
C GLN A 231 -1.78 -5.87 20.84
N GLY A 232 -2.24 -4.96 21.71
CA GLY A 232 -1.35 -4.14 22.53
C GLY A 232 -0.34 -3.36 21.69
N GLY A 233 0.93 -3.77 21.72
CA GLY A 233 2.02 -3.12 20.99
C GLY A 233 2.48 -3.83 19.71
N SER A 234 1.87 -4.95 19.31
CA SER A 234 2.37 -5.74 18.17
C SER A 234 1.26 -6.08 17.17
N LEU A 235 1.62 -6.14 15.89
CA LEU A 235 0.76 -6.61 14.81
C LEU A 235 1.57 -7.46 13.84
N THR A 236 1.18 -8.73 13.71
CA THR A 236 1.77 -9.65 12.72
C THR A 236 0.94 -9.65 11.45
N MET A 237 1.60 -9.84 10.31
CA MET A 237 0.94 -9.95 9.01
C MET A 237 1.57 -11.02 8.12
N GLY A 238 0.72 -11.65 7.33
CA GLY A 238 1.13 -12.74 6.46
C GLY A 238 -0.06 -13.42 5.80
N ARG A 239 0.17 -14.58 5.19
CA ARG A 239 -0.86 -15.30 4.45
C ARG A 239 -1.80 -16.07 5.39
N GLU A 240 -1.27 -16.55 6.51
CA GLU A 240 -2.02 -17.38 7.47
C GLU A 240 -1.47 -17.27 8.90
N GLY A 241 -2.34 -17.37 9.92
CA GLY A 241 -1.93 -17.43 11.32
C GLY A 241 -1.41 -16.10 11.91
N ASN A 242 -1.77 -14.96 11.32
CA ASN A 242 -1.39 -13.63 11.81
C ASN A 242 -2.61 -12.82 12.28
N VAL A 243 -2.37 -11.67 12.90
CA VAL A 243 -3.43 -10.71 13.24
C VAL A 243 -4.07 -10.16 11.95
N LEU A 244 -3.25 -9.82 10.96
CA LEU A 244 -3.69 -9.37 9.63
C LEU A 244 -3.33 -10.41 8.56
N ASN A 245 -4.32 -11.18 8.10
CA ASN A 245 -4.12 -12.22 7.08
C ASN A 245 -4.55 -11.79 5.67
N PHE A 246 -3.78 -12.23 4.68
CA PHE A 246 -4.05 -12.08 3.25
C PHE A 246 -3.99 -13.45 2.55
N PRO A 247 -5.02 -14.30 2.72
CA PRO A 247 -4.97 -15.70 2.28
C PRO A 247 -4.83 -15.86 0.76
N ASP A 248 -5.39 -14.93 -0.01
CA ASP A 248 -5.41 -14.97 -1.48
C ASP A 248 -4.15 -14.38 -2.13
N ASP A 249 -3.30 -13.70 -1.36
CA ASP A 249 -2.08 -13.07 -1.86
C ASP A 249 -0.93 -14.09 -1.83
N ARG A 250 -0.63 -14.67 -3.00
CA ARG A 250 0.43 -15.67 -3.16
C ARG A 250 1.84 -15.11 -2.96
N PHE A 251 2.01 -13.80 -2.95
CA PHE A 251 3.31 -13.15 -2.76
C PHE A 251 3.62 -12.87 -1.29
N ILE A 252 2.61 -12.99 -0.44
CA ILE A 252 2.76 -12.94 0.99
C ILE A 252 3.16 -14.33 1.51
N SER A 253 4.15 -14.35 2.40
CA SER A 253 4.60 -15.56 3.09
C SER A 253 3.69 -15.85 4.28
N GLY A 254 3.67 -17.09 4.78
CA GLY A 254 2.80 -17.47 5.92
C GLY A 254 2.92 -16.48 7.08
N ARG A 255 4.16 -16.18 7.51
CA ARG A 255 4.52 -15.02 8.33
C ARG A 255 5.44 -14.14 7.49
N HIS A 256 5.02 -12.93 7.13
CA HIS A 256 5.75 -12.10 6.16
C HIS A 256 6.44 -10.92 6.84
N ALA A 257 5.70 -10.18 7.65
CA ALA A 257 6.22 -9.04 8.38
C ALA A 257 5.53 -8.89 9.73
N ARG A 258 6.11 -8.08 10.60
CA ARG A 258 5.48 -7.65 11.86
C ARG A 258 5.83 -6.21 12.17
N LEU A 259 4.93 -5.56 12.88
CA LEU A 259 5.08 -4.22 13.41
C LEU A 259 5.10 -4.29 14.93
N ASP A 260 6.10 -3.69 15.54
CA ASP A 260 6.24 -3.61 17.00
C ASP A 260 6.38 -2.14 17.43
N ALA A 261 5.47 -1.67 18.28
CA ALA A 261 5.56 -0.35 18.88
C ALA A 261 6.68 -0.33 19.93
N ALA A 262 7.52 0.70 19.87
CA ALA A 262 8.52 0.94 20.89
C ALA A 262 7.85 1.16 22.27
N SER A 263 8.55 0.76 23.34
CA SER A 263 8.04 0.92 24.69
C SER A 263 8.04 2.38 25.15
N ASP A 264 9.04 3.14 24.68
CA ASP A 264 9.48 4.45 25.15
C ASP A 264 9.25 5.59 24.14
N SER A 265 8.85 5.27 22.91
CA SER A 265 8.63 6.24 21.84
C SER A 265 7.37 5.95 21.05
N HIS A 266 6.97 6.92 20.22
CA HIS A 266 5.86 6.77 19.28
C HIS A 266 6.23 6.01 18.00
N HIS A 267 7.47 5.54 17.90
CA HIS A 267 7.94 4.80 16.74
C HIS A 267 7.38 3.39 16.72
N VAL A 268 7.02 2.93 15.52
CA VAL A 268 6.62 1.55 15.26
C VAL A 268 7.65 0.96 14.31
N TYR A 269 8.26 -0.16 14.69
CA TYR A 269 9.29 -0.81 13.90
C TYR A 269 8.67 -1.87 13.00
N LEU A 270 8.85 -1.72 11.69
CA LEU A 270 8.53 -2.74 10.70
C LEU A 270 9.71 -3.70 10.54
N THR A 271 9.44 -4.99 10.71
CA THR A 271 10.42 -6.07 10.53
C THR A 271 9.90 -7.08 9.53
N ASP A 272 10.67 -7.33 8.46
CA ASP A 272 10.47 -8.49 7.58
C ASP A 272 10.90 -9.77 8.33
N THR A 273 10.05 -10.80 8.33
CA THR A 273 10.29 -12.03 9.10
C THR A 273 10.96 -13.13 8.27
N GLY A 274 11.79 -12.75 7.29
CA GLY A 274 12.41 -13.68 6.35
C GLY A 274 11.45 -14.06 5.23
N SER A 275 10.67 -13.11 4.75
CA SER A 275 9.71 -13.35 3.68
C SER A 275 10.41 -13.65 2.35
N ARG A 276 9.76 -14.46 1.51
CA ARG A 276 10.32 -14.86 0.20
C ARG A 276 10.51 -13.66 -0.73
N ASN A 277 9.57 -12.73 -0.70
CA ASN A 277 9.46 -11.64 -1.66
C ASN A 277 9.92 -10.29 -1.11
N GLY A 278 10.18 -10.22 0.20
CA GLY A 278 10.60 -9.01 0.89
C GLY A 278 9.46 -8.06 1.21
N THR A 279 9.71 -7.24 2.21
CA THR A 279 8.90 -6.09 2.61
C THR A 279 9.56 -4.81 2.11
N PHE A 280 8.79 -3.84 1.63
CA PHE A 280 9.32 -2.59 1.07
C PHE A 280 8.69 -1.38 1.76
N VAL A 281 9.43 -0.29 1.90
CA VAL A 281 8.93 0.96 2.52
C VAL A 281 9.02 2.11 1.53
N ARG A 282 8.00 2.97 1.51
CA ARG A 282 8.00 4.18 0.68
C ARG A 282 9.06 5.16 1.17
N ILE A 283 9.91 5.65 0.27
CA ILE A 283 10.93 6.65 0.64
C ILE A 283 10.30 8.04 0.82
N LYS A 284 10.81 8.80 1.79
CA LYS A 284 10.37 10.19 2.08
C LYS A 284 11.29 11.26 1.50
N GLY A 285 12.48 10.87 1.04
CA GLY A 285 13.52 11.78 0.56
C GLY A 285 14.53 11.04 -0.31
N ALA A 286 15.71 11.66 -0.49
CA ALA A 286 16.80 11.00 -1.18
C ALA A 286 17.31 9.81 -0.34
N GLN A 287 17.29 8.62 -0.92
CA GLN A 287 17.74 7.39 -0.30
C GLN A 287 19.00 6.89 -1.02
N GLU A 288 20.05 6.62 -0.26
CA GLU A 288 21.23 5.94 -0.80
C GLU A 288 20.90 4.47 -1.08
N LEU A 289 21.35 3.99 -2.24
CA LEU A 289 21.21 2.63 -2.71
C LEU A 289 22.57 1.95 -2.79
N TYR A 290 22.59 0.67 -2.43
CA TYR A 290 23.76 -0.18 -2.41
C TYR A 290 23.62 -1.33 -3.41
N HIS A 291 24.74 -1.97 -3.75
CA HIS A 291 24.73 -3.19 -4.56
C HIS A 291 23.79 -4.24 -3.94
N GLY A 292 22.92 -4.83 -4.77
CA GLY A 292 21.95 -5.83 -4.37
C GLY A 292 20.64 -5.26 -3.80
N ASP A 293 20.48 -3.93 -3.73
CA ASP A 293 19.21 -3.34 -3.31
C ASP A 293 18.11 -3.54 -4.35
N TYR A 294 16.89 -3.72 -3.86
CA TYR A 294 15.69 -3.86 -4.69
C TYR A 294 14.75 -2.70 -4.40
N LEU A 295 14.13 -2.18 -5.45
CA LEU A 295 13.16 -1.11 -5.34
C LEU A 295 12.06 -1.21 -6.39
N PHE A 296 10.87 -0.75 -6.02
CA PHE A 296 9.75 -0.55 -6.93
C PHE A 296 9.68 0.91 -7.37
N VAL A 297 9.47 1.09 -8.67
CA VAL A 297 9.06 2.35 -9.30
C VAL A 297 7.85 2.03 -10.17
N GLY A 298 6.67 2.50 -9.79
CA GLY A 298 5.42 2.00 -10.39
C GLY A 298 5.26 0.50 -10.11
N GLN A 299 5.03 -0.31 -11.15
CA GLN A 299 5.10 -1.78 -11.05
C GLN A 299 6.49 -2.32 -11.30
N GLN A 300 7.47 -1.55 -11.75
CA GLN A 300 8.78 -2.09 -12.13
C GLN A 300 9.63 -2.42 -10.90
N LEU A 301 10.00 -3.69 -10.75
CA LEU A 301 10.99 -4.11 -9.78
C LEU A 301 12.38 -3.95 -10.38
N LEU A 302 13.20 -3.13 -9.75
CA LEU A 302 14.58 -2.87 -10.16
C LEU A 302 15.54 -3.47 -9.11
N ARG A 303 16.64 -4.06 -9.59
CA ARG A 303 17.81 -4.46 -8.78
C ARG A 303 18.97 -3.52 -9.09
N VAL A 304 19.65 -3.08 -8.04
CA VAL A 304 20.84 -2.22 -8.13
C VAL A 304 22.09 -3.07 -8.24
N GLU A 305 22.91 -2.81 -9.25
CA GLU A 305 24.24 -3.42 -9.40
C GLU A 305 25.33 -2.36 -9.45
N ILE A 306 26.37 -2.52 -8.64
CA ILE A 306 27.51 -1.62 -8.54
C ILE A 306 28.72 -2.56 -8.56
N SER A 307 29.39 -2.67 -9.72
CA SER A 307 30.49 -3.61 -9.98
C SER A 307 31.62 -2.92 -10.70
#